data_AF-A0A969EYD9-F1
#
_entry.id   AF-A0A969EYD9-F1
#
_cell.length_a   1.000
_cell.length_b   1.000
_cell.length_c   1.000
_cell.angle_alpha   90.00
_cell.angle_beta   90.00
_cell.angle_gamma   90.00
#
_symmetry.space_group_name_H-M   'P 1'
#
loop_
_entity.id
_entity.type
_entity.pdbx_description
1 polymer ?
#
loop_
_entity_poly.entity_id
_entity_poly.type
_entity_poly.pdbx_seq_one_letter_code
_entity_poly.pdbx_strand_id
1 'polypeptide(L)'
;MLLLDPAEVNIGSSTTNDAELDGDNQILTGDGGVGIFAISADKIEGLLEAGTDVAISASSRINLTTNGRIRTTTGTGGLSLSAPEIDFSVAGQAIDLSGGDLTLNYTSNNPITINRELLTGGDLVINAGGSLNVNQRLRSGGDLQLQAAAITLGSSLFVSGDINLQAQSILVNDTAQLETLTRDVNLNATNALTIVDNSQILAARNLNLISQGSLLSLNSRLQAQQALTLQAQTGLNLISSTVQGGANLNMTAVAGDVAIRGTTVAAAQDLTVQANQAINISETIVPDRAVILQSGGAMQLTGRSNINIQALAQPQSVLRSSGDLTLTSDGAVTGNGRFLSGGNFVTQTLGGGTGNFIYNPQSSNGIVSAIGNVSFNDYTGKSLKVEAGGSIQTGNINITTADTALQGTDADIATLSTSPALVLRAGVTGVGQTVNQLPAATDRRNNPNLPAGFSSNGTSSAPASITTGNITIENTVAGADAVVLAAPGDITTGTIVTEGGNVKLAAQTGNITVETINTRPAGQGGGSVALTTDGLVRVTDTFDFTYQDPFPAFTTSATSILTSSGGVGLDGKTLPGSVRIRSGATEFVENYQTNPLAETRQWQRRTDSPGQWE
;
A
#
# COMPACT_ATOMS: atom_id res chain seq x y z
N MET A 1 -5.37 7.77 62.86
CA MET A 1 -4.39 8.88 62.93
C MET A 1 -4.65 9.72 61.69
N LEU A 2 -4.98 11.00 61.84
CA LEU A 2 -5.44 11.86 60.74
C LEU A 2 -4.27 12.18 59.80
N LEU A 3 -4.29 11.58 58.61
CA LEU A 3 -3.57 12.05 57.43
C LEU A 3 -4.09 13.46 57.12
N LEU A 4 -3.26 14.49 57.24
CA LEU A 4 -3.58 15.81 56.73
C LEU A 4 -2.69 16.06 55.52
N ASP A 5 -3.28 16.03 54.33
CA ASP A 5 -2.59 16.40 53.09
C ASP A 5 -2.20 17.88 53.17
N PRO A 6 -0.90 18.25 53.18
CA PRO A 6 -0.50 19.65 53.15
C PRO A 6 -1.05 20.33 51.89
N ALA A 7 -1.33 21.64 51.95
CA ALA A 7 -1.77 22.35 50.74
C ALA A 7 -0.64 22.41 49.71
N GLU A 8 0.57 22.73 50.14
CA GLU A 8 1.77 22.76 49.32
C GLU A 8 2.88 21.92 49.94
N VAL A 9 3.69 21.28 49.10
CA VAL A 9 4.95 20.63 49.51
C VAL A 9 6.11 21.25 48.76
N ASN A 10 7.13 21.72 49.47
CA ASN A 10 8.36 22.25 48.90
C ASN A 10 9.51 21.25 49.11
N ILE A 11 10.09 20.77 48.01
CA ILE A 11 11.26 19.88 48.00
C ILE A 11 12.50 20.71 47.69
N GLY A 12 13.52 20.70 48.56
CA GLY A 12 14.72 21.55 48.42
C GLY A 12 15.94 21.06 49.19
N SER A 13 17.09 21.71 49.08
CA SER A 13 18.35 21.22 49.68
C SER A 13 18.58 21.63 51.15
N SER A 14 17.67 22.39 51.78
CA SER A 14 17.91 22.96 53.12
C SER A 14 16.62 23.32 53.86
N THR A 15 15.63 22.43 53.86
CA THR A 15 14.34 22.63 54.54
C THR A 15 14.34 22.00 55.93
N THR A 16 13.38 22.39 56.77
CA THR A 16 13.47 22.25 58.24
C THR A 16 12.70 21.06 58.83
N ASN A 17 11.93 20.32 58.03
CA ASN A 17 10.98 19.33 58.54
C ASN A 17 11.35 17.86 58.23
N ASP A 18 12.63 17.58 57.96
CA ASP A 18 13.11 16.21 57.62
C ASP A 18 12.83 15.15 58.69
N ALA A 19 12.56 15.57 59.93
CA ALA A 19 12.21 14.71 61.05
C ALA A 19 10.72 14.31 61.09
N GLU A 20 9.89 14.83 60.19
CA GLU A 20 8.43 14.66 60.16
C GLU A 20 7.96 13.57 59.17
N LEU A 21 8.81 12.60 58.80
CA LEU A 21 8.35 11.38 58.13
C LEU A 21 8.10 10.26 59.17
N ASP A 22 6.97 9.54 59.13
CA ASP A 22 6.70 8.36 59.99
C ASP A 22 7.56 7.15 59.63
N GLY A 23 7.39 6.09 60.42
CA GLY A 23 7.99 4.78 60.18
C GLY A 23 7.56 4.10 58.88
N ASP A 24 6.55 4.61 58.17
CA ASP A 24 6.18 4.23 56.80
C ASP A 24 6.56 5.29 55.75
N ASN A 25 7.38 6.28 56.12
CA ASN A 25 7.91 7.34 55.27
C ASN A 25 6.86 8.23 54.60
N GLN A 26 5.72 8.41 55.26
CA GLN A 26 4.67 9.38 54.97
C GLN A 26 4.81 10.60 55.89
N ILE A 27 4.19 11.72 55.51
CA ILE A 27 4.30 12.99 56.24
C ILE A 27 3.47 12.94 57.54
N LEU A 28 4.14 12.94 58.70
CA LEU A 28 3.55 13.10 60.04
C LEU A 28 3.39 14.59 60.38
N THR A 29 2.14 15.08 60.45
CA THR A 29 1.64 16.29 61.15
C THR A 29 2.68 17.31 61.67
N GLY A 30 2.61 18.62 61.39
CA GLY A 30 1.46 19.49 61.56
C GLY A 30 1.65 20.46 62.74
N ASP A 31 2.35 21.57 62.52
CA ASP A 31 2.44 22.70 63.45
C ASP A 31 1.33 23.73 63.21
N GLY A 32 0.08 23.29 63.11
CA GLY A 32 -1.11 24.15 63.31
C GLY A 32 -1.19 25.45 62.48
N GLY A 33 -0.43 25.58 61.39
CA GLY A 33 -0.23 26.82 60.67
C GLY A 33 -0.12 26.60 59.17
N VAL A 34 -1.27 26.60 58.49
CA VAL A 34 -1.47 27.04 57.10
C VAL A 34 -0.35 26.70 56.08
N GLY A 35 -0.40 25.49 55.55
CA GLY A 35 -0.41 25.35 54.09
C GLY A 35 0.86 24.89 53.38
N ILE A 36 2.06 24.90 53.96
CA ILE A 36 3.29 24.48 53.24
C ILE A 36 4.13 23.52 54.08
N PHE A 37 4.33 22.30 53.61
CA PHE A 37 5.29 21.33 54.15
C PHE A 37 6.61 21.43 53.38
N ALA A 38 7.75 21.30 54.04
CA ALA A 38 9.05 21.45 53.38
C ALA A 38 9.99 20.28 53.74
N ILE A 39 10.41 19.51 52.75
CA ILE A 39 11.24 18.29 52.90
C ILE A 39 12.52 18.40 52.10
N SER A 40 13.64 17.90 52.65
CA SER A 40 14.91 17.97 51.94
C SER A 40 14.99 16.92 50.83
N ALA A 41 15.61 17.29 49.72
CA ALA A 41 15.92 16.35 48.64
C ALA A 41 16.80 15.20 49.16
N ASP A 42 17.84 15.52 49.96
CA ASP A 42 18.75 14.56 50.58
C ASP A 42 18.00 13.49 51.42
N LYS A 43 16.95 13.89 52.15
CA LYS A 43 16.13 12.95 52.92
C LYS A 43 15.37 11.99 52.03
N ILE A 44 14.78 12.48 50.94
CA ILE A 44 14.10 11.65 49.94
C ILE A 44 15.11 10.71 49.28
N GLU A 45 16.25 11.23 48.82
CA GLU A 45 17.33 10.47 48.20
C GLU A 45 17.80 9.32 49.08
N GLY A 46 18.08 9.57 50.36
CA GLY A 46 18.54 8.54 51.30
C GLY A 46 17.53 7.41 51.51
N LEU A 47 16.22 7.70 51.48
CA LEU A 47 15.17 6.69 51.56
C LEU A 47 15.09 5.85 50.28
N LEU A 48 15.15 6.50 49.12
CA LEU A 48 15.13 5.83 47.82
C LEU A 48 16.38 4.95 47.63
N GLU A 49 17.57 5.42 48.04
CA GLU A 49 18.83 4.67 48.02
C GLU A 49 18.81 3.47 48.97
N ALA A 50 18.08 3.56 50.09
CA ALA A 50 17.83 2.43 50.99
C ALA A 50 16.81 1.41 50.42
N GLY A 51 16.28 1.65 49.21
CA GLY A 51 15.30 0.79 48.55
C GLY A 51 13.87 0.99 49.05
N THR A 52 13.58 2.12 49.71
CA THR A 52 12.24 2.42 50.21
C THR A 52 11.49 3.35 49.26
N ASP A 53 10.23 3.03 48.98
CA ASP A 53 9.37 3.88 48.18
C ASP A 53 8.96 5.13 48.96
N VAL A 54 8.90 6.27 48.27
CA VAL A 54 8.50 7.57 48.82
C VAL A 54 7.28 8.08 48.07
N ALA A 55 6.21 8.37 48.80
CA ALA A 55 4.99 8.96 48.25
C ALA A 55 4.72 10.33 48.88
N ILE A 56 4.55 11.35 48.05
CA ILE A 56 4.28 12.73 48.47
C ILE A 56 2.98 13.20 47.83
N SER A 57 2.00 13.57 48.65
CA SER A 57 0.74 14.18 48.24
C SER A 57 0.63 15.64 48.72
N ALA A 58 -0.01 16.48 47.92
CA ALA A 58 -0.42 17.83 48.32
C ALA A 58 -1.80 18.16 47.76
N SER A 59 -2.62 18.90 48.51
CA SER A 59 -3.97 19.28 48.07
C SER A 59 -4.01 20.47 47.09
N SER A 60 -2.89 21.16 46.89
CA SER A 60 -2.73 22.25 45.91
C SER A 60 -1.50 22.05 45.02
N ARG A 61 -0.28 22.04 45.58
CA ARG A 61 0.95 22.09 44.78
C ARG A 61 2.13 21.33 45.37
N ILE A 62 2.96 20.73 44.53
CA ILE A 62 4.32 20.28 44.88
C ILE A 62 5.31 21.16 44.11
N ASN A 63 6.14 21.91 44.83
CA ASN A 63 7.23 22.69 44.26
C ASN A 63 8.54 21.94 44.47
N LEU A 64 9.24 21.62 43.39
CA LEU A 64 10.67 21.44 43.50
C LEU A 64 11.25 22.86 43.58
N THR A 65 12.23 23.13 44.46
CA THR A 65 12.87 24.46 44.60
C THR A 65 14.25 24.51 43.93
N THR A 66 14.89 25.68 43.83
CA THR A 66 16.30 25.79 43.38
C THR A 66 17.18 24.87 44.24
N ASN A 67 17.83 23.87 43.63
CA ASN A 67 18.58 22.76 44.26
C ASN A 67 17.76 21.55 44.76
N GLY A 68 16.44 21.52 44.55
CA GLY A 68 15.60 20.34 44.80
C GLY A 68 15.73 19.23 43.75
N ARG A 69 16.94 19.03 43.20
CA ARG A 69 17.22 17.88 42.34
C ARG A 69 17.11 16.63 43.23
N ILE A 70 16.34 15.65 42.80
CA ILE A 70 16.32 14.33 43.45
C ILE A 70 17.17 13.43 42.57
N ARG A 71 18.30 12.98 43.09
CA ARG A 71 19.22 12.10 42.38
C ARG A 71 19.64 10.94 43.27
N THR A 72 19.31 9.73 42.86
CA THR A 72 19.86 8.53 43.49
C THR A 72 21.01 8.00 42.66
N THR A 73 22.04 7.47 43.31
CA THR A 73 23.15 6.78 42.65
C THR A 73 23.06 5.26 42.76
N THR A 74 22.28 4.78 43.73
CA THR A 74 21.99 3.37 43.98
C THR A 74 20.54 3.19 44.45
N GLY A 75 20.13 1.95 44.72
CA GLY A 75 18.81 1.65 45.28
C GLY A 75 17.73 1.38 44.24
N THR A 76 16.59 0.89 44.72
CA THR A 76 15.42 0.50 43.90
C THR A 76 14.12 1.14 44.38
N GLY A 77 14.18 2.09 45.32
CA GLY A 77 12.99 2.77 45.83
C GLY A 77 12.37 3.68 44.78
N GLY A 78 11.05 3.65 44.65
CA GLY A 78 10.28 4.48 43.74
C GLY A 78 9.82 5.80 44.36
N LEU A 79 9.57 6.80 43.52
CA LEU A 79 9.05 8.11 43.92
C LEU A 79 7.68 8.36 43.28
N SER A 80 6.67 8.66 44.09
CA SER A 80 5.33 9.06 43.65
C SER A 80 5.01 10.47 44.12
N LEU A 81 4.73 11.39 43.20
CA LEU A 81 4.30 12.76 43.48
C LEU A 81 2.86 12.95 43.02
N SER A 82 1.98 13.45 43.89
CA SER A 82 0.56 13.65 43.58
C SER A 82 0.04 15.00 44.05
N ALA A 83 -0.32 15.89 43.12
CA ALA A 83 -0.92 17.19 43.43
C ALA A 83 -1.66 17.77 42.22
N PRO A 84 -2.58 18.73 42.42
CA PRO A 84 -3.15 19.50 41.32
C PRO A 84 -2.09 20.19 40.46
N GLU A 85 -1.01 20.66 41.08
CA GLU A 85 0.11 21.28 40.39
C GLU A 85 1.45 20.68 40.85
N ILE A 86 2.33 20.30 39.91
CA ILE A 86 3.70 19.87 40.18
C ILE A 86 4.60 20.77 39.34
N ASP A 87 5.36 21.64 40.00
CA ASP A 87 6.16 22.67 39.32
C ASP A 87 7.60 22.21 39.07
N PHE A 88 7.98 22.18 37.78
CA PHE A 88 9.33 21.91 37.26
C PHE A 88 9.98 23.16 36.63
N SER A 89 9.45 24.36 36.89
CA SER A 89 9.78 25.60 36.17
C SER A 89 11.18 26.16 36.47
N VAL A 90 11.80 25.77 37.59
CA VAL A 90 13.08 26.34 38.03
C VAL A 90 14.27 25.64 37.37
N ALA A 91 15.26 26.42 36.93
CA ALA A 91 16.46 25.89 36.29
C ALA A 91 17.27 24.98 37.23
N GLY A 92 17.71 23.82 36.73
CA GLY A 92 18.53 22.84 37.46
C GLY A 92 17.77 21.68 38.10
N GLN A 93 16.43 21.66 38.02
CA GLN A 93 15.61 20.56 38.52
C GLN A 93 15.59 19.39 37.55
N ALA A 94 15.91 18.21 38.08
CA ALA A 94 15.77 16.93 37.41
C ALA A 94 15.42 15.89 38.48
N ILE A 95 14.63 14.91 38.09
CA ILE A 95 14.49 13.67 38.86
C ILE A 95 15.31 12.63 38.11
N ASP A 96 16.30 12.07 38.78
CA ASP A 96 17.30 11.15 38.23
C ASP A 96 17.42 9.96 39.17
N LEU A 97 16.50 9.00 39.02
CA LEU A 97 16.48 7.79 39.83
C LEU A 97 17.32 6.72 39.13
N SER A 98 18.40 6.26 39.78
CA SER A 98 19.25 5.18 39.28
C SER A 98 18.52 3.82 39.19
N GLY A 99 17.44 3.65 39.96
CA GLY A 99 16.53 2.50 40.01
C GLY A 99 15.17 2.92 40.58
N GLY A 100 14.22 1.98 40.65
CA GLY A 100 12.85 2.24 41.15
C GLY A 100 11.95 2.96 40.13
N ASP A 101 10.67 3.12 40.45
CA ASP A 101 9.68 3.72 39.54
C ASP A 101 9.49 5.22 39.83
N LEU A 102 9.11 6.01 38.82
CA LEU A 102 8.72 7.40 38.98
C LEU A 102 7.26 7.59 38.54
N THR A 103 6.40 8.00 39.46
CA THR A 103 4.99 8.32 39.19
C THR A 103 4.70 9.79 39.45
N LEU A 104 4.13 10.48 38.47
CA LEU A 104 3.68 11.88 38.56
C LEU A 104 2.17 11.94 38.32
N ASN A 105 1.39 12.23 39.35
CA ASN A 105 -0.06 12.39 39.29
C ASN A 105 -0.43 13.87 39.40
N TYR A 106 -0.59 14.51 38.25
CA TYR A 106 -0.99 15.89 38.10
C TYR A 106 -2.51 15.98 37.89
N THR A 107 -3.25 16.39 38.92
CA THR A 107 -4.72 16.25 38.91
C THR A 107 -5.47 17.48 38.38
N SER A 108 -4.79 18.61 38.13
CA SER A 108 -5.46 19.77 37.53
C SER A 108 -5.58 19.66 36.01
N ASN A 109 -6.50 20.43 35.44
CA ASN A 109 -6.70 20.53 33.99
C ASN A 109 -5.73 21.52 33.31
N ASN A 110 -4.85 22.16 34.08
CA ASN A 110 -3.89 23.11 33.52
C ASN A 110 -2.79 22.36 32.74
N PRO A 111 -2.22 22.93 31.67
CA PRO A 111 -1.11 22.30 30.97
C PRO A 111 0.12 22.15 31.87
N ILE A 112 0.77 20.99 31.82
CA ILE A 112 2.09 20.73 32.40
C ILE A 112 3.12 20.64 31.27
N THR A 113 4.29 21.25 31.49
CA THR A 113 5.39 21.19 30.52
C THR A 113 6.63 20.62 31.19
N ILE A 114 7.12 19.50 30.67
CA ILE A 114 8.38 18.89 31.06
C ILE A 114 9.48 19.51 30.19
N ASN A 115 10.13 20.54 30.74
CA ASN A 115 11.24 21.26 30.12
C ASN A 115 12.62 20.79 30.62
N ARG A 116 12.68 19.63 31.29
CA ARG A 116 13.89 19.05 31.89
C ARG A 116 13.90 17.53 31.71
N GLU A 117 15.08 16.94 31.85
CA GLU A 117 15.23 15.48 31.75
C GLU A 117 14.59 14.83 32.99
N LEU A 118 13.71 13.85 32.76
CA LEU A 118 13.23 12.93 33.79
C LEU A 118 13.85 11.57 33.49
N LEU A 119 14.57 11.01 34.46
CA LEU A 119 15.23 9.72 34.35
C LEU A 119 14.80 8.84 35.50
N THR A 120 14.48 7.59 35.17
CA THR A 120 14.21 6.55 36.14
C THR A 120 14.75 5.22 35.64
N GLY A 121 15.30 4.41 36.55
CA GLY A 121 15.80 3.06 36.25
C GLY A 121 14.68 2.02 36.13
N GLY A 122 13.49 2.30 36.67
CA GLY A 122 12.27 1.50 36.51
C GLY A 122 11.26 2.19 35.59
N ASP A 123 9.98 2.04 35.90
CA ASP A 123 8.87 2.56 35.10
C ASP A 123 8.70 4.08 35.29
N LEU A 124 8.26 4.77 34.24
CA LEU A 124 7.86 6.19 34.29
C LEU A 124 6.38 6.32 33.97
N VAL A 125 5.60 6.78 34.94
CA VAL A 125 4.16 7.04 34.80
C VAL A 125 3.88 8.54 34.99
N ILE A 126 3.21 9.17 34.03
CA ILE A 126 2.73 10.55 34.15
C ILE A 126 1.24 10.59 33.81
N ASN A 127 0.43 10.93 34.80
CA ASN A 127 -1.00 11.15 34.66
C ASN A 127 -1.29 12.64 34.81
N ALA A 128 -1.75 13.31 33.75
CA ALA A 128 -2.08 14.73 33.76
C ALA A 128 -3.57 14.95 33.44
N GLY A 129 -4.28 15.68 34.30
CA GLY A 129 -5.67 16.11 34.00
C GLY A 129 -5.74 17.04 32.78
N GLY A 130 -4.70 17.86 32.58
CA GLY A 130 -4.56 18.79 31.46
C GLY A 130 -3.74 18.27 30.29
N SER A 131 -3.14 19.19 29.52
CA SER A 131 -2.20 18.85 28.44
C SER A 131 -0.80 18.58 28.99
N LEU A 132 -0.09 17.61 28.42
CA LEU A 132 1.30 17.28 28.73
C LEU A 132 2.19 17.64 27.54
N ASN A 133 3.10 18.59 27.73
CA ASN A 133 4.11 18.96 26.73
C ASN A 133 5.48 18.45 27.16
N VAL A 134 6.11 17.62 26.33
CA VAL A 134 7.43 17.04 26.59
C VAL A 134 8.45 17.65 25.65
N ASN A 135 9.14 18.69 26.14
CA ASN A 135 10.11 19.45 25.37
C ASN A 135 11.55 19.00 25.62
N GLN A 136 11.75 18.10 26.57
CA GLN A 136 13.03 17.47 26.86
C GLN A 136 12.92 15.97 26.98
N ARG A 137 14.08 15.33 26.87
CA ARG A 137 14.24 13.89 26.90
C ARG A 137 13.61 13.26 28.15
N LEU A 138 12.78 12.23 27.95
CA LEU A 138 12.37 11.31 29.00
C LEU A 138 13.16 10.01 28.87
N ARG A 139 13.57 9.45 30.00
CA ARG A 139 14.26 8.16 30.07
C ARG A 139 13.61 7.27 31.10
N SER A 140 13.33 6.03 30.71
CA SER A 140 12.86 4.97 31.60
C SER A 140 13.62 3.68 31.33
N GLY A 141 14.11 3.05 32.40
CA GLY A 141 14.71 1.72 32.37
C GLY A 141 13.67 0.59 32.33
N GLY A 142 12.41 0.90 32.61
CA GLY A 142 11.23 0.06 32.42
C GLY A 142 10.27 0.62 31.37
N ASP A 143 8.97 0.54 31.64
CA ASP A 143 7.89 1.01 30.78
C ASP A 143 7.62 2.52 30.94
N LEU A 144 7.17 3.16 29.85
CA LEU A 144 6.70 4.54 29.86
C LEU A 144 5.19 4.59 29.65
N GLN A 145 4.47 5.19 30.60
CA GLN A 145 3.03 5.41 30.50
C GLN A 145 2.72 6.90 30.65
N LEU A 146 2.19 7.51 29.59
CA LEU A 146 1.71 8.89 29.64
C LEU A 146 0.21 8.92 29.39
N GLN A 147 -0.54 9.49 30.32
CA GLN A 147 -1.97 9.75 30.19
C GLN A 147 -2.25 11.25 30.36
N ALA A 148 -2.88 11.88 29.38
CA ALA A 148 -3.22 13.30 29.46
C ALA A 148 -4.46 13.65 28.63
N ALA A 149 -5.02 14.86 28.80
CA ALA A 149 -6.04 15.34 27.87
C ALA A 149 -5.45 15.50 26.44
N ALA A 150 -4.23 16.01 26.35
CA ALA A 150 -3.45 16.06 25.11
C ALA A 150 -1.98 15.81 25.42
N ILE A 151 -1.26 15.15 24.52
CA ILE A 151 0.19 14.90 24.64
C ILE A 151 0.89 15.52 23.42
N THR A 152 1.88 16.37 23.67
CA THR A 152 2.79 16.90 22.65
C THR A 152 4.21 16.42 22.95
N LEU A 153 4.81 15.70 22.02
CA LEU A 153 6.19 15.23 22.10
C LEU A 153 7.06 16.01 21.12
N GLY A 154 7.79 17.00 21.64
CA GLY A 154 8.76 17.80 20.87
C GLY A 154 10.21 17.33 21.06
N SER A 155 10.42 16.16 21.66
CA SER A 155 11.75 15.63 21.98
C SER A 155 11.78 14.11 22.00
N SER A 156 12.98 13.52 22.03
CA SER A 156 13.15 12.07 21.99
C SER A 156 12.80 11.39 23.32
N LEU A 157 12.16 10.22 23.23
CA LEU A 157 11.89 9.32 24.34
C LEU A 157 12.83 8.12 24.24
N PHE A 158 13.54 7.78 25.32
CA PHE A 158 14.39 6.58 25.39
C PHE A 158 13.85 5.64 26.46
N VAL A 159 13.28 4.52 26.02
CA VAL A 159 12.57 3.61 26.92
C VAL A 159 13.08 2.19 26.65
N SER A 160 13.43 1.49 27.73
CA SER A 160 13.86 0.08 27.61
C SER A 160 12.67 -0.87 27.52
N GLY A 161 11.57 -0.53 28.19
CA GLY A 161 10.25 -1.16 28.19
C GLY A 161 9.30 -0.69 27.08
N ASP A 162 8.01 -0.95 27.27
CA ASP A 162 6.93 -0.53 26.37
C ASP A 162 6.64 0.98 26.49
N ILE A 163 6.23 1.62 25.38
CA ILE A 163 5.71 2.99 25.40
C ILE A 163 4.20 2.94 25.23
N ASN A 164 3.45 3.50 26.18
CA ASN A 164 2.00 3.59 26.15
C ASN A 164 1.55 5.04 26.33
N LEU A 165 1.00 5.64 25.27
CA LEU A 165 0.47 7.00 25.28
C LEU A 165 -1.04 6.97 25.11
N GLN A 166 -1.76 7.64 26.02
CA GLN A 166 -3.21 7.74 25.99
C GLN A 166 -3.64 9.20 26.13
N ALA A 167 -4.30 9.75 25.11
CA ALA A 167 -4.83 11.10 25.18
C ALA A 167 -6.02 11.32 24.25
N GLN A 168 -6.67 12.48 24.31
CA GLN A 168 -7.61 12.85 23.26
C GLN A 168 -6.86 13.15 21.96
N SER A 169 -5.79 13.93 22.07
CA SER A 169 -4.92 14.25 20.95
C SER A 169 -3.47 13.93 21.29
N ILE A 170 -2.76 13.29 20.37
CA ILE A 170 -1.32 13.06 20.47
C ILE A 170 -0.64 13.70 19.25
N LEU A 171 0.32 14.58 19.51
CA LEU A 171 1.19 15.20 18.51
C LEU A 171 2.63 14.76 18.74
N VAL A 172 3.25 14.17 17.73
CA VAL A 172 4.68 13.87 17.68
C VAL A 172 5.31 14.77 16.63
N ASN A 173 6.16 15.72 17.05
CA ASN A 173 6.72 16.76 16.19
C ASN A 173 8.20 17.04 16.51
N ASP A 174 8.78 18.06 15.86
CA ASP A 174 10.12 18.59 16.15
C ASP A 174 11.24 17.52 16.14
N THR A 175 11.22 16.63 15.14
CA THR A 175 12.17 15.51 15.01
C THR A 175 12.20 14.54 16.19
N ALA A 176 11.15 14.51 17.03
CA ALA A 176 11.03 13.56 18.12
C ALA A 176 11.32 12.13 17.61
N GLN A 177 12.25 11.47 18.30
CA GLN A 177 12.58 10.07 18.08
C GLN A 177 11.98 9.27 19.23
N LEU A 178 10.96 8.47 18.93
CA LEU A 178 10.45 7.48 19.87
C LEU A 178 11.13 6.17 19.54
N GLU A 179 12.15 5.83 20.32
CA GLU A 179 12.92 4.61 20.13
C GLU A 179 12.76 3.72 21.36
N THR A 180 12.24 2.51 21.13
CA THR A 180 12.34 1.44 22.13
C THR A 180 13.44 0.49 21.71
N LEU A 181 14.26 0.08 22.68
CA LEU A 181 15.35 -0.85 22.41
C LEU A 181 14.87 -2.30 22.33
N THR A 182 13.73 -2.66 22.94
CA THR A 182 13.33 -4.08 23.05
C THR A 182 11.82 -4.40 22.95
N ARG A 183 10.95 -3.39 22.76
CA ARG A 183 9.55 -3.47 23.22
C ARG A 183 8.53 -2.78 22.30
N ASP A 184 7.25 -2.84 22.64
CA ASP A 184 6.13 -2.34 21.86
C ASP A 184 5.96 -0.81 22.02
N VAL A 185 5.37 -0.17 21.02
CA VAL A 185 4.98 1.25 21.07
C VAL A 185 3.50 1.38 20.73
N ASN A 186 2.72 1.89 21.68
CA ASN A 186 1.27 2.02 21.61
C ASN A 186 0.87 3.49 21.79
N LEU A 187 0.30 4.09 20.75
CA LEU A 187 -0.26 5.45 20.78
C LEU A 187 -1.77 5.35 20.56
N ASN A 188 -2.55 5.72 21.57
CA ASN A 188 -4.01 5.68 21.52
C ASN A 188 -4.58 7.08 21.71
N ALA A 189 -5.11 7.65 20.64
CA ALA A 189 -5.78 8.94 20.64
C ALA A 189 -7.30 8.77 20.51
N THR A 190 -8.11 9.45 21.32
CA THR A 190 -9.57 9.40 21.15
C THR A 190 -10.12 10.38 20.11
N ASN A 191 -9.29 11.31 19.61
CA ASN A 191 -9.67 12.30 18.61
C ASN A 191 -8.67 12.38 17.45
N ALA A 192 -7.40 12.67 17.72
CA ALA A 192 -6.41 12.85 16.64
C ALA A 192 -5.03 12.35 17.03
N LEU A 193 -4.40 11.61 16.12
CA LEU A 193 -2.99 11.23 16.20
C LEU A 193 -2.24 11.83 15.01
N THR A 194 -1.30 12.72 15.29
CA THR A 194 -0.55 13.46 14.28
C THR A 194 0.95 13.26 14.47
N ILE A 195 1.65 12.86 13.40
CA ILE A 195 3.09 12.63 13.38
C ILE A 195 3.67 13.41 12.20
N VAL A 196 4.54 14.38 12.48
CA VAL A 196 4.98 15.39 11.52
C VAL A 196 6.48 15.67 11.62
N ASP A 197 6.98 16.53 10.73
CA ASP A 197 8.29 17.20 10.86
C ASP A 197 9.50 16.27 10.99
N ASN A 198 9.56 15.20 10.18
CA ASN A 198 10.65 14.21 10.18
C ASN A 198 10.76 13.42 11.50
N SER A 199 9.69 13.35 12.27
CA SER A 199 9.60 12.48 13.44
C SER A 199 9.77 11.01 13.06
N GLN A 200 10.35 10.24 13.97
CA GLN A 200 10.52 8.80 13.80
C GLN A 200 9.95 8.06 15.00
N ILE A 201 9.23 6.98 14.71
CA ILE A 201 8.77 6.03 15.72
C ILE A 201 9.30 4.66 15.33
N LEU A 202 10.24 4.16 16.12
CA LEU A 202 10.94 2.89 15.91
C LEU A 202 10.59 1.95 17.07
N ALA A 203 9.77 0.94 16.77
CA ALA A 203 9.42 -0.11 17.72
C ALA A 203 10.28 -1.36 17.46
N ALA A 204 10.95 -1.86 18.50
CA ALA A 204 11.70 -3.11 18.42
C ALA A 204 10.80 -4.36 18.34
N ARG A 205 9.50 -4.23 18.64
CA ARG A 205 8.49 -5.27 18.41
C ARG A 205 7.35 -4.71 17.56
N ASN A 206 6.19 -4.45 18.14
CA ASN A 206 5.01 -3.96 17.45
C ASN A 206 4.87 -2.45 17.56
N LEU A 207 4.37 -1.82 16.50
CA LEU A 207 3.96 -0.42 16.51
C LEU A 207 2.45 -0.34 16.30
N ASN A 208 1.71 0.13 17.30
CA ASN A 208 0.26 0.30 17.25
C ASN A 208 -0.10 1.78 17.35
N LEU A 209 -0.56 2.36 16.25
CA LEU A 209 -1.01 3.74 16.15
C LEU A 209 -2.52 3.75 15.94
N ILE A 210 -3.27 4.05 16.98
CA ILE A 210 -4.73 3.95 16.99
C ILE A 210 -5.33 5.32 17.31
N SER A 211 -6.23 5.78 16.44
CA SER A 211 -7.02 6.98 16.65
C SER A 211 -8.52 6.70 16.49
N GLN A 212 -9.33 7.08 17.48
CA GLN A 212 -10.80 7.06 17.35
C GLN A 212 -11.34 8.25 16.54
N GLY A 213 -10.47 9.13 16.04
CA GLY A 213 -10.80 10.07 14.97
C GLY A 213 -9.83 9.90 13.81
N SER A 214 -8.99 10.89 13.54
CA SER A 214 -8.06 10.87 12.38
C SER A 214 -6.64 10.47 12.76
N LEU A 215 -5.92 9.87 11.81
CA LEU A 215 -4.48 9.61 11.88
C LEU A 215 -3.80 10.30 10.70
N LEU A 216 -2.82 11.15 10.97
CA LEU A 216 -1.98 11.81 9.98
C LEU A 216 -0.50 11.53 10.24
N SER A 217 0.18 10.99 9.24
CA SER A 217 1.64 10.92 9.18
C SER A 217 2.12 11.74 7.99
N LEU A 218 2.88 12.80 8.25
CA LEU A 218 3.44 13.67 7.22
C LEU A 218 4.96 13.73 7.37
N ASN A 219 5.68 13.44 6.29
CA ASN A 219 7.16 13.49 6.27
C ASN A 219 7.78 12.71 7.44
N SER A 220 7.27 11.52 7.78
CA SER A 220 7.69 10.80 9.00
C SER A 220 8.17 9.39 8.69
N ARG A 221 8.86 8.76 9.66
CA ARG A 221 9.29 7.36 9.59
C ARG A 221 8.61 6.54 10.67
N LEU A 222 7.85 5.53 10.28
CA LEU A 222 7.17 4.60 11.16
C LEU A 222 7.75 3.21 10.92
N GLN A 223 8.32 2.57 11.93
CA GLN A 223 8.96 1.27 11.77
C GLN A 223 8.68 0.36 12.96
N ALA A 224 8.34 -0.89 12.67
CA ALA A 224 8.25 -1.99 13.62
C ALA A 224 9.10 -3.16 13.14
N GLN A 225 9.81 -3.85 14.04
CA GLN A 225 10.49 -5.10 13.67
C GLN A 225 9.53 -6.30 13.57
N GLN A 226 8.34 -6.21 14.17
CA GLN A 226 7.25 -7.17 14.05
C GLN A 226 6.06 -6.53 13.32
N ALA A 227 4.85 -6.60 13.89
CA ALA A 227 3.66 -6.08 13.25
C ALA A 227 3.56 -4.56 13.38
N LEU A 228 2.99 -3.92 12.35
CA LEU A 228 2.67 -2.49 12.36
C LEU A 228 1.18 -2.31 12.07
N THR A 229 0.47 -1.69 13.01
CA THR A 229 -0.97 -1.42 12.93
C THR A 229 -1.19 0.08 12.92
N LEU A 230 -1.84 0.59 11.87
CA LEU A 230 -2.31 1.96 11.76
C LEU A 230 -3.84 1.93 11.67
N GLN A 231 -4.54 2.52 12.64
CA GLN A 231 -5.99 2.53 12.66
C GLN A 231 -6.52 3.94 12.94
N ALA A 232 -7.50 4.35 12.14
CA ALA A 232 -8.25 5.57 12.34
C ALA A 232 -9.76 5.31 12.19
N GLN A 233 -10.59 6.03 12.93
CA GLN A 233 -12.04 5.97 12.74
C GLN A 233 -12.47 6.75 11.49
N THR A 234 -12.03 7.99 11.34
CA THR A 234 -12.56 8.92 10.32
C THR A 234 -11.67 9.04 9.08
N GLY A 235 -10.37 8.79 9.19
CA GLY A 235 -9.47 8.84 8.05
C GLY A 235 -8.01 8.61 8.42
N LEU A 236 -7.30 7.90 7.56
CA LEU A 236 -5.88 7.59 7.69
C LEU A 236 -5.12 8.22 6.52
N ASN A 237 -4.21 9.15 6.82
CA ASN A 237 -3.47 9.89 5.81
C ASN A 237 -1.96 9.70 6.01
N LEU A 238 -1.31 9.09 5.02
CA LEU A 238 0.14 8.99 4.93
C LEU A 238 0.62 9.86 3.78
N ILE A 239 1.45 10.85 4.09
CA ILE A 239 1.95 11.82 3.11
C ILE A 239 3.47 11.88 3.23
N SER A 240 4.17 11.64 2.13
CA SER A 240 5.64 11.73 2.05
C SER A 240 6.36 10.95 3.16
N SER A 241 5.76 9.85 3.63
CA SER A 241 6.25 9.09 4.78
C SER A 241 6.91 7.78 4.37
N THR A 242 7.60 7.14 5.32
CA THR A 242 8.09 5.77 5.19
C THR A 242 7.51 4.93 6.29
N VAL A 243 6.79 3.86 5.93
CA VAL A 243 6.11 2.97 6.86
C VAL A 243 6.58 1.54 6.62
N GLN A 244 7.14 0.89 7.64
CA GLN A 244 7.77 -0.43 7.52
C GLN A 244 7.38 -1.37 8.67
N GLY A 245 6.84 -2.54 8.33
CA GLY A 245 6.59 -3.63 9.29
C GLY A 245 7.49 -4.82 8.98
N GLY A 246 8.20 -5.35 9.99
CA GLY A 246 9.00 -6.56 9.88
C GLY A 246 8.19 -7.87 9.90
N ALA A 247 6.87 -7.77 10.08
CA ALA A 247 5.90 -8.84 9.84
C ALA A 247 4.72 -8.29 9.01
N ASN A 248 3.48 -8.46 9.48
CA ASN A 248 2.28 -7.92 8.84
C ASN A 248 2.16 -6.40 9.06
N LEU A 249 1.66 -5.72 8.03
CA LEU A 249 1.32 -4.31 8.09
C LEU A 249 -0.17 -4.14 7.81
N ASN A 250 -0.91 -3.61 8.79
CA ASN A 250 -2.34 -3.39 8.71
C ASN A 250 -2.65 -1.90 8.77
N MET A 251 -3.38 -1.39 7.77
CA MET A 251 -3.89 -0.02 7.73
C MET A 251 -5.41 -0.04 7.62
N THR A 252 -6.10 0.60 8.57
CA THR A 252 -7.56 0.56 8.63
C THR A 252 -8.15 1.95 8.87
N ALA A 253 -9.07 2.35 7.99
CA ALA A 253 -10.00 3.45 8.23
C ALA A 253 -11.41 2.88 8.43
N VAL A 254 -11.91 2.90 9.66
CA VAL A 254 -13.13 2.18 10.07
C VAL A 254 -14.41 2.79 9.45
N ALA A 255 -14.48 4.11 9.31
CA ALA A 255 -15.63 4.80 8.73
C ALA A 255 -15.26 5.71 7.54
N GLY A 256 -13.98 5.90 7.24
CA GLY A 256 -13.51 6.83 6.22
C GLY A 256 -12.51 6.25 5.24
N ASP A 257 -11.66 7.13 4.74
CA ASP A 257 -10.72 6.86 3.66
C ASP A 257 -9.33 6.49 4.18
N VAL A 258 -8.61 5.70 3.39
CA VAL A 258 -7.15 5.57 3.49
C VAL A 258 -6.51 6.33 2.32
N ALA A 259 -5.70 7.34 2.61
CA ALA A 259 -4.95 8.10 1.62
C ALA A 259 -3.43 7.88 1.79
N ILE A 260 -2.76 7.45 0.73
CA ILE A 260 -1.31 7.20 0.68
C ILE A 260 -0.72 8.04 -0.43
N ARG A 261 0.04 9.10 -0.07
CA ARG A 261 0.53 10.10 -1.01
C ARG A 261 2.04 10.21 -0.98
N GLY A 262 2.72 9.95 -2.10
CA GLY A 262 4.19 9.99 -2.20
C GLY A 262 4.92 9.20 -1.10
N THR A 263 4.32 8.10 -0.65
CA THR A 263 4.72 7.35 0.55
C THR A 263 5.26 5.98 0.13
N THR A 264 6.26 5.50 0.86
CA THR A 264 6.74 4.11 0.77
C THR A 264 6.17 3.29 1.92
N VAL A 265 5.46 2.22 1.59
CA VAL A 265 4.89 1.25 2.53
C VAL A 265 5.50 -0.12 2.24
N ALA A 266 6.10 -0.75 3.25
CA ALA A 266 6.68 -2.08 3.11
C ALA A 266 6.29 -3.00 4.29
N ALA A 267 5.79 -4.19 3.97
CA ALA A 267 5.57 -5.28 4.90
C ALA A 267 6.51 -6.45 4.54
N ALA A 268 7.19 -7.04 5.52
CA ALA A 268 7.98 -8.24 5.29
C ALA A 268 7.10 -9.48 5.05
N GLN A 269 5.87 -9.48 5.57
CA GLN A 269 4.84 -10.48 5.30
C GLN A 269 3.68 -9.81 4.56
N ASP A 270 2.45 -9.90 5.07
CA ASP A 270 1.27 -9.42 4.38
C ASP A 270 1.04 -7.91 4.57
N LEU A 271 0.55 -7.26 3.52
CA LEU A 271 0.07 -5.87 3.55
C LEU A 271 -1.46 -5.86 3.40
N THR A 272 -2.16 -5.41 4.43
CA THR A 272 -3.61 -5.20 4.40
C THR A 272 -3.94 -3.73 4.51
N VAL A 273 -4.72 -3.22 3.57
CA VAL A 273 -5.26 -1.86 3.58
C VAL A 273 -6.76 -1.93 3.44
N GLN A 274 -7.47 -1.43 4.44
CA GLN A 274 -8.93 -1.48 4.50
C GLN A 274 -9.50 -0.09 4.77
N ALA A 275 -10.36 0.38 3.87
CA ALA A 275 -11.14 1.60 4.04
C ALA A 275 -12.63 1.27 3.91
N ASN A 276 -13.43 1.78 4.84
CA ASN A 276 -14.88 1.66 4.73
C ASN A 276 -15.46 2.54 3.62
N GLN A 277 -14.71 3.54 3.15
CA GLN A 277 -15.05 4.34 1.97
C GLN A 277 -14.05 4.09 0.85
N ALA A 278 -13.08 4.99 0.63
CA ALA A 278 -12.15 4.97 -0.48
C ALA A 278 -10.72 4.60 -0.06
N ILE A 279 -10.00 3.90 -0.94
CA ILE A 279 -8.53 3.88 -0.91
C ILE A 279 -8.03 4.83 -1.99
N ASN A 280 -7.22 5.81 -1.62
CA ASN A 280 -6.62 6.79 -2.53
C ASN A 280 -5.10 6.71 -2.45
N ILE A 281 -4.46 6.15 -3.47
CA ILE A 281 -3.02 6.04 -3.60
C ILE A 281 -2.59 7.02 -4.68
N SER A 282 -1.73 7.99 -4.37
CA SER A 282 -1.29 8.97 -5.38
C SER A 282 0.15 9.41 -5.19
N GLU A 283 0.84 9.79 -6.24
CA GLU A 283 2.07 10.58 -6.10
C GLU A 283 1.77 11.97 -5.53
N THR A 284 2.82 12.68 -5.14
CA THR A 284 2.73 14.10 -4.78
C THR A 284 3.19 14.96 -5.95
N ILE A 285 2.86 16.26 -5.93
CA ILE A 285 3.36 17.25 -6.90
C ILE A 285 4.89 17.46 -6.84
N VAL A 286 5.55 16.94 -5.80
CA VAL A 286 7.00 17.05 -5.63
C VAL A 286 7.68 16.01 -6.53
N PRO A 287 8.59 16.42 -7.43
CA PRO A 287 9.40 15.51 -8.24
C PRO A 287 10.13 14.47 -7.37
N ASP A 288 10.33 13.26 -7.88
CA ASP A 288 11.05 12.16 -7.22
C ASP A 288 10.36 11.55 -5.98
N ARG A 289 9.10 11.91 -5.69
CA ARG A 289 8.29 11.28 -4.63
C ARG A 289 7.39 10.18 -5.19
N ALA A 290 8.02 9.07 -5.58
CA ALA A 290 7.32 7.86 -6.01
C ALA A 290 6.46 7.26 -4.88
N VAL A 291 5.42 6.53 -5.27
CA VAL A 291 4.63 5.71 -4.35
C VAL A 291 5.02 4.25 -4.51
N ILE A 292 5.44 3.63 -3.41
CA ILE A 292 5.87 2.24 -3.41
C ILE A 292 5.07 1.51 -2.34
N LEU A 293 4.28 0.53 -2.74
CA LEU A 293 3.67 -0.44 -1.81
C LEU A 293 4.29 -1.80 -2.06
N GLN A 294 4.80 -2.43 -1.01
CA GLN A 294 5.49 -3.71 -1.08
C GLN A 294 5.05 -4.66 0.03
N SER A 295 4.76 -5.92 -0.33
CA SER A 295 4.59 -7.03 0.62
C SER A 295 5.52 -8.20 0.27
N GLY A 296 6.12 -8.80 1.30
CA GLY A 296 6.83 -10.09 1.19
C GLY A 296 5.89 -11.30 1.17
N GLY A 297 4.64 -11.13 1.59
CA GLY A 297 3.52 -12.04 1.42
C GLY A 297 2.47 -11.46 0.46
N ALA A 298 1.19 -11.67 0.77
CA ALA A 298 0.06 -11.16 0.00
C ALA A 298 -0.20 -9.67 0.24
N MET A 299 -0.81 -9.00 -0.73
CA MET A 299 -1.28 -7.62 -0.65
C MET A 299 -2.78 -7.58 -0.89
N GLN A 300 -3.53 -7.03 0.07
CA GLN A 300 -4.97 -6.89 -0.01
C GLN A 300 -5.36 -5.42 0.19
N LEU A 301 -5.95 -4.81 -0.84
CA LEU A 301 -6.51 -3.46 -0.79
C LEU A 301 -8.02 -3.56 -0.87
N THR A 302 -8.74 -3.14 0.17
CA THR A 302 -10.20 -3.17 0.24
C THR A 302 -10.76 -1.77 0.48
N GLY A 303 -11.38 -1.19 -0.54
CA GLY A 303 -12.11 0.08 -0.44
C GLY A 303 -13.56 -0.16 -0.85
N ARG A 304 -14.52 -0.01 0.07
CA ARG A 304 -15.92 -0.39 -0.22
C ARG A 304 -16.54 0.45 -1.33
N SER A 305 -16.26 1.76 -1.36
CA SER A 305 -16.81 2.70 -2.33
C SER A 305 -16.00 2.76 -3.62
N ASN A 306 -14.66 2.73 -3.52
CA ASN A 306 -13.75 2.77 -4.66
C ASN A 306 -12.30 2.53 -4.20
N ILE A 307 -11.46 2.16 -5.17
CA ILE A 307 -10.00 2.16 -5.04
C ILE A 307 -9.46 3.03 -6.17
N ASN A 308 -8.70 4.07 -5.87
CA ASN A 308 -8.11 4.99 -6.83
C ASN A 308 -6.60 5.02 -6.68
N ILE A 309 -5.87 4.64 -7.74
CA ILE A 309 -4.41 4.54 -7.78
C ILE A 309 -3.88 5.45 -8.89
N GLN A 310 -3.07 6.42 -8.49
CA GLN A 310 -2.45 7.50 -9.28
C GLN A 310 -0.91 7.51 -9.07
N ALA A 311 -0.21 6.48 -9.53
CA ALA A 311 1.19 6.16 -9.24
C ALA A 311 2.01 5.90 -10.51
N LEU A 312 2.16 6.92 -11.39
CA LEU A 312 2.89 6.78 -12.65
C LEU A 312 3.90 7.88 -12.99
N ALA A 313 3.64 9.12 -12.61
CA ALA A 313 4.49 10.25 -13.00
C ALA A 313 5.96 10.01 -12.58
N GLN A 314 6.21 9.14 -11.61
CA GLN A 314 7.52 8.64 -11.24
C GLN A 314 7.74 7.20 -11.76
N PRO A 315 8.79 6.93 -12.56
CA PRO A 315 9.12 5.58 -13.05
C PRO A 315 9.38 4.54 -11.95
N GLN A 316 9.59 4.96 -10.71
CA GLN A 316 9.82 4.10 -9.55
C GLN A 316 8.53 3.70 -8.83
N SER A 317 7.39 4.31 -9.18
CA SER A 317 6.11 4.01 -8.55
C SER A 317 5.62 2.61 -8.90
N VAL A 318 5.23 1.85 -7.88
CA VAL A 318 4.92 0.42 -8.01
C VAL A 318 4.10 -0.12 -6.85
N LEU A 319 3.16 -1.01 -7.15
CA LEU A 319 2.52 -1.89 -6.18
C LEU A 319 3.01 -3.31 -6.45
N ARG A 320 3.70 -3.90 -5.48
CA ARG A 320 4.30 -5.24 -5.62
C ARG A 320 4.03 -6.16 -4.44
N SER A 321 3.58 -7.37 -4.74
CA SER A 321 3.31 -8.43 -3.78
C SER A 321 4.09 -9.67 -4.15
N SER A 322 4.77 -10.31 -3.19
CA SER A 322 5.46 -11.59 -3.45
C SER A 322 4.50 -12.79 -3.41
N GLY A 323 3.31 -12.60 -2.83
CA GLY A 323 2.16 -13.50 -2.95
C GLY A 323 1.10 -12.92 -3.88
N ASP A 324 -0.18 -13.13 -3.56
CA ASP A 324 -1.31 -12.59 -4.32
C ASP A 324 -1.43 -11.07 -4.15
N LEU A 325 -1.95 -10.38 -5.17
CA LEU A 325 -2.33 -8.97 -5.12
C LEU A 325 -3.82 -8.87 -5.42
N THR A 326 -4.60 -8.47 -4.43
CA THR A 326 -6.06 -8.42 -4.52
C THR A 326 -6.57 -7.00 -4.27
N LEU A 327 -7.37 -6.50 -5.22
CA LEU A 327 -8.10 -5.25 -5.12
C LEU A 327 -9.60 -5.56 -4.96
N THR A 328 -10.17 -5.24 -3.81
CA THR A 328 -11.58 -5.55 -3.48
C THR A 328 -12.41 -4.28 -3.36
N SER A 329 -13.42 -4.11 -4.23
CA SER A 329 -14.36 -2.98 -4.19
C SER A 329 -15.70 -3.32 -4.86
N ASP A 330 -16.80 -2.82 -4.31
CA ASP A 330 -18.11 -2.84 -5.00
C ASP A 330 -18.29 -1.63 -5.94
N GLY A 331 -17.41 -0.63 -5.83
CA GLY A 331 -17.37 0.49 -6.77
C GLY A 331 -16.18 0.41 -7.72
N ALA A 332 -15.78 1.56 -8.26
CA ALA A 332 -14.74 1.61 -9.28
C ALA A 332 -13.37 1.32 -8.67
N VAL A 333 -12.66 0.34 -9.24
CA VAL A 333 -11.21 0.18 -9.06
C VAL A 333 -10.54 0.89 -10.23
N THR A 334 -10.02 2.09 -10.00
CA THR A 334 -9.26 2.85 -10.98
C THR A 334 -7.78 2.81 -10.67
N GLY A 335 -6.96 2.40 -11.63
CA GLY A 335 -5.53 2.30 -11.42
C GLY A 335 -4.71 2.63 -12.65
N ASN A 336 -3.63 3.34 -12.40
CA ASN A 336 -2.70 3.85 -13.41
C ASN A 336 -1.23 3.46 -13.05
N GLY A 337 -1.08 2.60 -12.04
CA GLY A 337 0.22 2.18 -11.51
C GLY A 337 0.71 0.88 -12.15
N ARG A 338 1.97 0.54 -11.88
CA ARG A 338 2.52 -0.79 -12.21
C ARG A 338 2.17 -1.78 -11.10
N PHE A 339 1.59 -2.92 -11.50
CA PHE A 339 1.21 -3.99 -10.57
C PHE A 339 2.06 -5.22 -10.82
N LEU A 340 2.76 -5.68 -9.78
CA LEU A 340 3.55 -6.91 -9.81
C LEU A 340 3.04 -7.87 -8.72
N SER A 341 2.61 -9.06 -9.12
CA SER A 341 2.16 -10.11 -8.21
C SER A 341 3.02 -11.38 -8.37
N GLY A 342 3.51 -11.90 -7.24
CA GLY A 342 4.26 -13.15 -7.18
C GLY A 342 3.35 -14.38 -7.18
N GLY A 343 2.05 -14.17 -6.95
CA GLY A 343 0.95 -15.10 -7.15
C GLY A 343 -0.04 -14.53 -8.17
N ASN A 344 -1.33 -14.54 -7.82
CA ASN A 344 -2.41 -14.06 -8.66
C ASN A 344 -2.57 -12.53 -8.56
N PHE A 345 -3.03 -11.91 -9.64
CA PHE A 345 -3.60 -10.56 -9.60
C PHE A 345 -5.11 -10.66 -9.76
N VAL A 346 -5.87 -10.11 -8.82
CA VAL A 346 -7.33 -10.20 -8.82
C VAL A 346 -7.97 -8.86 -8.50
N THR A 347 -8.92 -8.41 -9.33
CA THR A 347 -9.93 -7.44 -8.92
C THR A 347 -11.23 -8.16 -8.61
N GLN A 348 -11.83 -7.89 -7.46
CA GLN A 348 -13.04 -8.56 -7.00
C GLN A 348 -14.02 -7.60 -6.32
N THR A 349 -15.29 -7.99 -6.29
CA THR A 349 -16.33 -7.33 -5.50
C THR A 349 -16.27 -7.80 -4.05
N LEU A 350 -16.92 -7.09 -3.12
CA LEU A 350 -17.03 -7.54 -1.73
C LEU A 350 -17.82 -8.86 -1.60
N GLY A 351 -18.67 -9.16 -2.60
CA GLY A 351 -19.38 -10.44 -2.72
C GLY A 351 -18.53 -11.59 -3.27
N GLY A 352 -17.25 -11.38 -3.62
CA GLY A 352 -16.33 -12.40 -4.12
C GLY A 352 -16.41 -12.71 -5.62
N GLY A 353 -17.21 -11.95 -6.38
CA GLY A 353 -17.19 -12.01 -7.85
C GLY A 353 -16.05 -11.18 -8.44
N THR A 354 -15.76 -11.32 -9.73
CA THR A 354 -14.76 -10.46 -10.41
C THR A 354 -15.24 -9.02 -10.46
N GLY A 355 -14.38 -8.09 -10.02
CA GLY A 355 -14.64 -6.66 -9.99
C GLY A 355 -14.14 -5.96 -11.26
N ASN A 356 -14.76 -4.84 -11.62
CA ASN A 356 -14.34 -4.05 -12.78
C ASN A 356 -13.00 -3.34 -12.53
N PHE A 357 -12.19 -3.21 -13.57
CA PHE A 357 -10.95 -2.42 -13.54
C PHE A 357 -11.07 -1.27 -14.53
N ILE A 358 -11.39 -0.07 -14.03
CA ILE A 358 -11.86 1.06 -14.84
C ILE A 358 -10.78 2.13 -14.95
N TYR A 359 -10.64 2.75 -16.12
CA TYR A 359 -9.79 3.92 -16.31
C TYR A 359 -10.33 5.20 -15.65
N ASN A 360 -9.42 6.03 -15.16
CA ASN A 360 -9.69 7.43 -14.84
C ASN A 360 -9.16 8.34 -15.98
N PRO A 361 -9.99 9.19 -16.61
CA PRO A 361 -9.61 10.07 -17.74
C PRO A 361 -8.42 11.00 -17.52
N GLN A 362 -7.93 11.14 -16.29
CA GLN A 362 -6.87 12.07 -15.92
C GLN A 362 -5.44 11.47 -15.93
N SER A 363 -5.24 10.14 -15.88
CA SER A 363 -3.89 9.53 -15.88
C SER A 363 -3.94 8.00 -16.09
N SER A 364 -2.84 7.38 -16.54
CA SER A 364 -2.85 6.12 -17.30
C SER A 364 -1.91 5.00 -16.82
N ASN A 365 -1.92 3.85 -17.52
CA ASN A 365 -0.98 2.71 -17.47
C ASN A 365 -1.33 1.52 -16.56
N GLY A 366 -2.10 0.56 -17.05
CA GLY A 366 -2.09 -0.79 -16.47
C GLY A 366 -1.00 -1.63 -17.14
N ILE A 367 0.22 -1.68 -16.59
CA ILE A 367 1.04 -2.89 -16.77
C ILE A 367 0.73 -3.77 -15.57
N VAL A 368 -0.03 -4.83 -15.84
CA VAL A 368 -0.31 -5.88 -14.87
C VAL A 368 0.59 -7.05 -15.16
N SER A 369 1.29 -7.51 -14.13
CA SER A 369 2.33 -8.50 -14.22
C SER A 369 2.14 -9.48 -13.07
N ALA A 370 1.76 -10.72 -13.36
CA ALA A 370 1.53 -11.74 -12.35
C ALA A 370 2.23 -13.05 -12.72
N ILE A 371 2.69 -13.79 -11.72
CA ILE A 371 3.27 -15.13 -11.94
C ILE A 371 2.18 -16.20 -11.97
N GLY A 372 1.13 -16.02 -11.18
CA GLY A 372 -0.09 -16.80 -11.25
C GLY A 372 -1.03 -16.27 -12.32
N ASN A 373 -2.34 -16.41 -12.04
CA ASN A 373 -3.40 -15.95 -12.94
C ASN A 373 -3.64 -14.44 -12.80
N VAL A 374 -4.16 -13.84 -13.85
CA VAL A 374 -4.74 -12.50 -13.82
C VAL A 374 -6.24 -12.60 -14.03
N SER A 375 -7.02 -12.01 -13.11
CA SER A 375 -8.48 -11.98 -13.22
C SER A 375 -9.02 -10.59 -12.91
N PHE A 376 -9.79 -10.02 -13.84
CA PHE A 376 -10.60 -8.83 -13.63
C PHE A 376 -11.89 -8.93 -14.46
N ASN A 377 -12.87 -8.06 -14.26
CA ASN A 377 -14.06 -8.03 -15.11
C ASN A 377 -13.83 -7.10 -16.32
N ASP A 378 -14.69 -6.12 -16.57
CA ASP A 378 -14.53 -5.23 -17.72
C ASP A 378 -13.39 -4.23 -17.51
N TYR A 379 -12.73 -3.86 -18.62
CA TYR A 379 -11.78 -2.75 -18.72
C TYR A 379 -12.25 -1.74 -19.76
N THR A 380 -12.27 -0.47 -19.40
CA THR A 380 -12.42 0.64 -20.35
C THR A 380 -11.31 1.61 -20.04
N GLY A 381 -10.49 2.02 -21.01
CA GLY A 381 -9.34 2.89 -20.74
C GLY A 381 -8.38 3.17 -21.89
N LYS A 382 -7.17 3.64 -21.55
CA LYS A 382 -6.05 3.72 -22.51
C LYS A 382 -5.47 2.34 -22.79
N SER A 383 -4.45 2.29 -23.64
CA SER A 383 -3.68 1.07 -23.94
C SER A 383 -3.35 0.25 -22.69
N LEU A 384 -3.46 -1.07 -22.79
CA LEU A 384 -3.36 -2.00 -21.66
C LEU A 384 -2.36 -3.12 -22.00
N LYS A 385 -1.52 -3.47 -21.01
CA LYS A 385 -0.68 -4.67 -21.08
C LYS A 385 -0.89 -5.55 -19.85
N VAL A 386 -1.12 -6.84 -20.10
CA VAL A 386 -1.22 -7.86 -19.06
C VAL A 386 -0.30 -9.03 -19.41
N GLU A 387 0.56 -9.39 -18.48
CA GLU A 387 1.39 -10.59 -18.56
C GLU A 387 1.12 -11.47 -17.35
N ALA A 388 0.83 -12.74 -17.60
CA ALA A 388 0.54 -13.74 -16.59
C ALA A 388 1.40 -14.99 -16.84
N GLY A 389 2.04 -15.51 -15.79
CA GLY A 389 2.63 -16.84 -15.85
C GLY A 389 1.54 -17.92 -15.93
N GLY A 390 0.37 -17.68 -15.34
CA GLY A 390 -0.86 -18.47 -15.54
C GLY A 390 -1.78 -17.91 -16.62
N SER A 391 -3.08 -18.17 -16.46
CA SER A 391 -4.14 -17.75 -17.38
C SER A 391 -4.56 -16.29 -17.15
N ILE A 392 -5.10 -15.66 -18.20
CA ILE A 392 -5.73 -14.34 -18.13
C ILE A 392 -7.22 -14.51 -18.34
N GLN A 393 -8.03 -14.09 -17.37
CA GLN A 393 -9.48 -14.04 -17.45
C GLN A 393 -9.94 -12.58 -17.29
N THR A 394 -10.68 -12.09 -18.28
CA THR A 394 -11.21 -10.72 -18.27
C THR A 394 -12.60 -10.66 -18.91
N GLY A 395 -13.34 -9.59 -18.62
CA GLY A 395 -14.58 -9.23 -19.30
C GLY A 395 -14.33 -8.52 -20.63
N ASN A 396 -15.21 -7.59 -20.98
CA ASN A 396 -15.06 -6.73 -22.15
C ASN A 396 -13.90 -5.75 -21.97
N ILE A 397 -13.21 -5.43 -23.05
CA ILE A 397 -12.09 -4.48 -23.09
C ILE A 397 -12.42 -3.38 -24.11
N ASN A 398 -12.45 -2.12 -23.67
CA ASN A 398 -12.57 -0.95 -24.53
C ASN A 398 -11.34 -0.05 -24.39
N ILE A 399 -10.49 0.02 -25.42
CA ILE A 399 -9.31 0.89 -25.48
C ILE A 399 -9.67 2.16 -26.27
N THR A 400 -9.67 3.32 -25.63
CA THR A 400 -10.14 4.58 -26.22
C THR A 400 -9.02 5.44 -26.82
N THR A 401 -7.80 5.35 -26.26
CA THR A 401 -6.65 6.17 -26.67
C THR A 401 -5.30 5.51 -26.38
N ALA A 402 -4.24 5.97 -27.07
CA ALA A 402 -2.86 5.60 -26.79
C ALA A 402 -2.41 6.10 -25.42
N ASP A 403 -1.48 5.38 -24.81
CA ASP A 403 -0.98 5.72 -23.49
C ASP A 403 0.35 6.50 -23.53
N THR A 404 0.23 7.78 -23.88
CA THR A 404 1.37 8.69 -24.10
C THR A 404 2.20 9.00 -22.84
N ALA A 405 1.73 8.62 -21.64
CA ALA A 405 2.48 8.81 -20.41
C ALA A 405 3.32 7.58 -20.01
N LEU A 406 3.26 6.49 -20.78
CA LEU A 406 4.12 5.32 -20.59
C LEU A 406 5.61 5.68 -20.76
N GLN A 407 6.39 5.30 -19.75
CA GLN A 407 7.84 5.40 -19.71
C GLN A 407 8.43 4.08 -19.22
N GLY A 408 9.66 3.75 -19.66
CA GLY A 408 10.38 2.55 -19.26
C GLY A 408 11.11 1.89 -20.43
N THR A 409 11.54 0.64 -20.23
CA THR A 409 12.32 -0.15 -21.20
C THR A 409 11.59 -1.39 -21.71
N ASP A 410 10.33 -1.58 -21.33
CA ASP A 410 9.49 -2.67 -21.83
C ASP A 410 9.30 -2.55 -23.35
N ALA A 411 9.49 -3.65 -24.07
CA ALA A 411 9.48 -3.68 -25.53
C ALA A 411 8.14 -3.22 -26.14
N ASP A 412 7.03 -3.36 -25.40
CA ASP A 412 5.70 -2.98 -25.87
C ASP A 412 5.38 -1.50 -25.63
N ILE A 413 6.23 -0.76 -24.89
CA ILE A 413 5.98 0.67 -24.61
C ILE A 413 5.79 1.48 -25.89
N ALA A 414 6.61 1.22 -26.92
CA ALA A 414 6.48 1.93 -28.19
C ALA A 414 5.10 1.74 -28.81
N THR A 415 4.57 0.51 -28.79
CA THR A 415 3.22 0.20 -29.29
C THR A 415 2.15 0.87 -28.44
N LEU A 416 2.20 0.66 -27.11
CA LEU A 416 1.18 1.13 -26.18
C LEU A 416 1.12 2.67 -26.08
N SER A 417 2.25 3.36 -26.28
CA SER A 417 2.34 4.83 -26.14
C SER A 417 2.06 5.61 -27.42
N THR A 418 2.19 4.98 -28.59
CA THR A 418 2.01 5.65 -29.89
C THR A 418 0.66 5.38 -30.53
N SER A 419 0.00 4.28 -30.19
CA SER A 419 -1.34 3.91 -30.68
C SER A 419 -2.18 3.30 -29.56
N PRO A 420 -3.52 3.45 -29.60
CA PRO A 420 -4.42 2.59 -28.83
C PRO A 420 -4.08 1.12 -29.09
N ALA A 421 -3.75 0.36 -28.04
CA ALA A 421 -3.31 -1.03 -28.17
C ALA A 421 -3.58 -1.88 -26.93
N LEU A 422 -3.82 -3.18 -27.15
CA LEU A 422 -4.01 -4.22 -26.15
C LEU A 422 -2.97 -5.33 -26.33
N VAL A 423 -2.24 -5.64 -25.27
CA VAL A 423 -1.29 -6.76 -25.23
C VAL A 423 -1.63 -7.69 -24.07
N LEU A 424 -2.08 -8.91 -24.35
CA LEU A 424 -2.28 -9.95 -23.33
C LEU A 424 -1.35 -11.14 -23.61
N ARG A 425 -0.55 -11.54 -22.62
CA ARG A 425 0.31 -12.72 -22.72
C ARG A 425 0.13 -13.63 -21.52
N ALA A 426 -0.42 -14.81 -21.75
CA ALA A 426 -0.54 -15.86 -20.75
C ALA A 426 0.62 -16.88 -20.90
N GLY A 427 0.96 -17.57 -19.81
CA GLY A 427 2.02 -18.60 -19.84
C GLY A 427 3.43 -18.06 -20.00
N VAL A 428 3.71 -16.81 -19.61
CA VAL A 428 5.07 -16.26 -19.71
C VAL A 428 5.99 -16.89 -18.67
N THR A 429 7.19 -17.32 -19.07
CA THR A 429 8.16 -18.01 -18.20
C THR A 429 8.98 -17.06 -17.33
N GLY A 430 8.83 -15.75 -17.55
CA GLY A 430 9.31 -14.66 -16.71
C GLY A 430 8.42 -13.46 -16.96
N VAL A 431 8.04 -12.76 -15.90
CA VAL A 431 7.24 -11.54 -16.04
C VAL A 431 8.16 -10.45 -16.60
N GLY A 432 7.80 -9.85 -17.74
CA GLY A 432 8.70 -9.07 -18.63
C GLY A 432 9.28 -7.79 -18.02
N GLN A 433 8.95 -7.49 -16.77
CA GLN A 433 9.50 -6.38 -16.02
C GLN A 433 10.61 -6.84 -15.09
N THR A 434 11.85 -6.90 -15.60
CA THR A 434 13.03 -6.75 -14.76
C THR A 434 13.15 -5.30 -14.29
N VAL A 435 12.14 -4.76 -13.61
CA VAL A 435 12.32 -3.52 -12.82
C VAL A 435 12.90 -3.94 -11.48
N ASN A 436 14.08 -4.56 -11.53
CA ASN A 436 14.82 -4.96 -10.34
C ASN A 436 16.04 -4.06 -10.19
N GLN A 437 15.76 -2.76 -10.12
CA GLN A 437 16.45 -1.91 -9.16
C GLN A 437 15.35 -1.15 -8.45
N LEU A 438 15.12 -1.47 -7.16
CA LEU A 438 14.74 -0.40 -6.24
C LEU A 438 15.69 0.77 -6.54
N PRO A 439 15.24 2.03 -6.53
CA PRO A 439 16.20 3.14 -6.53
C PRO A 439 17.31 2.77 -5.56
N ALA A 440 18.56 2.78 -6.07
CA ALA A 440 19.72 2.43 -5.28
C ALA A 440 19.60 3.15 -3.93
N ALA A 441 20.08 2.50 -2.87
CA ALA A 441 20.08 3.00 -1.49
C ALA A 441 20.93 4.28 -1.29
N THR A 442 20.91 5.22 -2.24
CA THR A 442 21.50 6.54 -2.19
C THR A 442 20.54 7.59 -1.60
N ASP A 443 19.24 7.29 -1.39
CA ASP A 443 18.45 8.07 -0.43
C ASP A 443 18.90 7.68 0.98
N ARG A 444 19.52 8.64 1.67
CA ARG A 444 20.23 8.52 2.96
C ARG A 444 19.32 8.22 4.16
N ARG A 445 18.31 7.37 4.00
CA ARG A 445 17.42 6.86 5.07
C ARG A 445 17.69 5.40 5.45
N ASN A 446 18.92 4.92 5.20
CA ASN A 446 19.55 3.69 5.69
C ASN A 446 18.64 2.74 6.50
N ASN A 447 18.15 1.68 5.86
CA ASN A 447 17.86 0.43 6.53
C ASN A 447 18.18 -0.75 5.57
N PRO A 448 19.11 -1.64 5.92
CA PRO A 448 19.53 -2.78 5.10
C PRO A 448 18.49 -3.90 4.95
N ASN A 449 17.30 -3.79 5.56
CA ASN A 449 16.30 -4.87 5.64
C ASN A 449 15.11 -4.77 4.67
N LEU A 450 15.15 -3.92 3.63
CA LEU A 450 14.24 -4.13 2.50
C LEU A 450 14.63 -5.48 1.85
N PRO A 451 13.72 -6.46 1.71
CA PRO A 451 14.05 -7.72 1.05
C PRO A 451 14.64 -7.41 -0.33
N ALA A 452 15.92 -7.71 -0.50
CA ALA A 452 16.70 -7.37 -1.69
C ALA A 452 16.30 -8.19 -2.93
N GLY A 453 15.26 -9.02 -2.83
CA GLY A 453 14.81 -9.88 -3.91
C GLY A 453 13.31 -10.09 -3.85
N PHE A 454 12.68 -9.96 -5.01
CA PHE A 454 11.38 -10.56 -5.28
C PHE A 454 11.63 -12.04 -5.56
N SER A 455 11.35 -12.91 -4.58
CA SER A 455 11.33 -14.36 -4.79
C SER A 455 9.88 -14.81 -4.80
N SER A 456 9.41 -15.27 -5.94
CA SER A 456 8.05 -15.77 -6.11
C SER A 456 7.99 -17.28 -5.95
N ASN A 457 6.92 -17.75 -5.29
CA ASN A 457 6.60 -19.18 -5.15
C ASN A 457 5.30 -19.55 -5.90
N GLY A 458 4.76 -18.65 -6.72
CA GLY A 458 3.50 -18.85 -7.43
C GLY A 458 3.57 -20.00 -8.44
N THR A 459 2.49 -20.77 -8.54
CA THR A 459 2.32 -21.84 -9.53
C THR A 459 1.55 -21.32 -10.74
N SER A 460 2.11 -21.47 -11.94
CA SER A 460 1.43 -21.21 -13.21
C SER A 460 0.33 -22.25 -13.46
N SER A 461 -0.80 -21.84 -14.05
CA SER A 461 -1.78 -22.78 -14.63
C SER A 461 -1.24 -23.31 -15.96
N ALA A 462 -1.33 -24.62 -16.17
CA ALA A 462 -0.87 -25.26 -17.41
C ALA A 462 -1.99 -26.11 -18.05
N PRO A 463 -2.31 -25.93 -19.34
CA PRO A 463 -1.82 -24.85 -20.20
C PRO A 463 -2.47 -23.51 -19.82
N ALA A 464 -1.68 -22.44 -19.82
CA ALA A 464 -2.16 -21.09 -19.57
C ALA A 464 -2.96 -20.58 -20.77
N SER A 465 -4.16 -20.06 -20.54
CA SER A 465 -5.11 -19.63 -21.58
C SER A 465 -5.49 -18.16 -21.42
N ILE A 466 -6.03 -17.57 -22.47
CA ILE A 466 -6.64 -16.23 -22.45
C ILE A 466 -8.13 -16.37 -22.70
N THR A 467 -8.96 -15.74 -21.86
CA THR A 467 -10.40 -15.61 -22.07
C THR A 467 -10.82 -14.17 -21.84
N THR A 468 -11.44 -13.56 -22.85
CA THR A 468 -11.95 -12.19 -22.82
C THR A 468 -13.40 -12.13 -23.31
N GLY A 469 -14.11 -11.06 -22.95
CA GLY A 469 -15.33 -10.65 -23.65
C GLY A 469 -15.02 -10.01 -25.01
N ASN A 470 -15.81 -8.99 -25.37
CA ASN A 470 -15.57 -8.18 -26.56
C ASN A 470 -14.33 -7.28 -26.39
N ILE A 471 -13.60 -7.04 -27.46
CA ILE A 471 -12.44 -6.15 -27.53
C ILE A 471 -12.74 -5.05 -28.54
N THR A 472 -12.75 -3.80 -28.10
CA THR A 472 -12.91 -2.63 -28.95
C THR A 472 -11.69 -1.74 -28.79
N ILE A 473 -11.06 -1.36 -29.90
CA ILE A 473 -9.96 -0.39 -29.96
C ILE A 473 -10.44 0.78 -30.83
N GLU A 474 -10.60 1.94 -30.21
CA GLU A 474 -11.03 3.18 -30.85
C GLU A 474 -9.82 3.96 -31.41
N ASN A 475 -10.00 4.65 -32.54
CA ASN A 475 -9.04 5.61 -33.10
C ASN A 475 -7.64 5.03 -33.39
N THR A 476 -7.56 3.76 -33.79
CA THR A 476 -6.26 3.14 -34.06
C THR A 476 -5.56 3.79 -35.25
N VAL A 477 -4.24 3.94 -35.17
CA VAL A 477 -3.40 4.23 -36.34
C VAL A 477 -3.45 3.02 -37.28
N ALA A 478 -3.82 3.26 -38.54
CA ALA A 478 -3.92 2.21 -39.55
C ALA A 478 -2.61 1.40 -39.64
N GLY A 479 -2.71 0.07 -39.54
CA GLY A 479 -1.57 -0.85 -39.59
C GLY A 479 -0.73 -0.96 -38.30
N ALA A 480 -1.09 -0.26 -37.22
CA ALA A 480 -0.49 -0.50 -35.90
C ALA A 480 -1.00 -1.81 -35.28
N ASP A 481 -0.19 -2.42 -34.41
CA ASP A 481 -0.59 -3.63 -33.68
C ASP A 481 -1.56 -3.28 -32.54
N ALA A 482 -2.86 -3.26 -32.86
CA ALA A 482 -3.92 -2.87 -31.94
C ALA A 482 -4.27 -3.96 -30.94
N VAL A 483 -4.25 -5.23 -31.35
CA VAL A 483 -4.55 -6.37 -30.48
C VAL A 483 -3.47 -7.44 -30.66
N VAL A 484 -2.81 -7.80 -29.56
CA VAL A 484 -1.81 -8.88 -29.52
C VAL A 484 -2.13 -9.80 -28.35
N LEU A 485 -2.64 -11.01 -28.64
CA LEU A 485 -2.91 -12.05 -27.64
C LEU A 485 -1.99 -13.24 -27.88
N ALA A 486 -1.31 -13.72 -26.84
CA ALA A 486 -0.44 -14.89 -26.92
C ALA A 486 -0.63 -15.83 -25.71
N ALA A 487 -0.84 -17.13 -25.97
CA ALA A 487 -1.05 -18.14 -24.93
C ALA A 487 -0.50 -19.52 -25.36
N PRO A 488 0.03 -20.34 -24.44
CA PRO A 488 0.30 -21.75 -24.72
C PRO A 488 -0.98 -22.57 -24.96
N GLY A 489 -2.03 -22.27 -24.18
CA GLY A 489 -3.36 -22.86 -24.23
C GLY A 489 -4.31 -22.12 -25.15
N ASP A 490 -5.59 -22.16 -24.81
CA ASP A 490 -6.66 -21.61 -25.64
C ASP A 490 -6.68 -20.08 -25.60
N ILE A 491 -7.11 -19.47 -26.70
CA ILE A 491 -7.51 -18.06 -26.77
C ILE A 491 -8.99 -18.02 -27.13
N THR A 492 -9.82 -17.51 -26.22
CA THR A 492 -11.25 -17.31 -26.44
C THR A 492 -11.62 -15.85 -26.28
N THR A 493 -12.21 -15.25 -27.30
CA THR A 493 -12.67 -13.85 -27.28
C THR A 493 -14.07 -13.72 -27.85
N GLY A 494 -14.79 -12.66 -27.48
CA GLY A 494 -16.00 -12.24 -28.17
C GLY A 494 -15.68 -11.57 -29.51
N THR A 495 -16.36 -10.46 -29.80
CA THR A 495 -16.11 -9.63 -30.98
C THR A 495 -14.86 -8.75 -30.80
N ILE A 496 -14.00 -8.66 -31.80
CA ILE A 496 -12.83 -7.79 -31.87
C ILE A 496 -13.06 -6.69 -32.92
N VAL A 497 -12.96 -5.42 -32.52
CA VAL A 497 -13.07 -4.23 -33.42
C VAL A 497 -11.83 -3.36 -33.26
N THR A 498 -11.15 -3.01 -34.36
CA THR A 498 -9.87 -2.25 -34.28
C THR A 498 -9.73 -1.01 -35.16
N GLU A 499 -10.79 -0.56 -35.87
CA GLU A 499 -10.77 0.67 -36.70
C GLU A 499 -9.49 0.87 -37.55
N GLY A 500 -8.97 -0.19 -38.19
CA GLY A 500 -7.74 -0.15 -39.01
C GLY A 500 -6.50 -0.78 -38.38
N GLY A 501 -6.58 -1.16 -37.11
CA GLY A 501 -5.53 -1.83 -36.37
C GLY A 501 -5.36 -3.31 -36.71
N ASN A 502 -4.12 -3.80 -36.65
CA ASN A 502 -3.83 -5.22 -36.80
C ASN A 502 -4.30 -6.02 -35.58
N VAL A 503 -4.70 -7.26 -35.83
CA VAL A 503 -5.05 -8.26 -34.82
C VAL A 503 -4.10 -9.45 -34.94
N LYS A 504 -3.42 -9.81 -33.86
CA LYS A 504 -2.48 -10.94 -33.78
C LYS A 504 -2.87 -11.85 -32.62
N LEU A 505 -3.37 -13.04 -32.94
CA LEU A 505 -3.70 -14.07 -31.94
C LEU A 505 -2.78 -15.27 -32.15
N ALA A 506 -2.05 -15.67 -31.11
CA ALA A 506 -1.11 -16.78 -31.15
C ALA A 506 -1.36 -17.74 -29.98
N ALA A 507 -2.06 -18.84 -30.26
CA ALA A 507 -2.10 -19.99 -29.36
C ALA A 507 -0.99 -20.96 -29.76
N GLN A 508 -0.29 -21.62 -28.83
CA GLN A 508 0.70 -22.63 -29.21
C GLN A 508 0.01 -23.95 -29.52
N THR A 509 -0.55 -24.58 -28.49
CA THR A 509 -1.20 -25.90 -28.58
C THR A 509 -2.71 -25.85 -28.43
N GLY A 510 -3.24 -24.75 -27.89
CA GLY A 510 -4.68 -24.56 -27.69
C GLY A 510 -5.40 -23.99 -28.91
N ASN A 511 -6.71 -23.94 -28.86
CA ASN A 511 -7.56 -23.43 -29.91
C ASN A 511 -7.65 -21.91 -29.88
N ILE A 512 -7.94 -21.31 -31.03
CA ILE A 512 -8.36 -19.91 -31.12
C ILE A 512 -9.85 -19.91 -31.44
N THR A 513 -10.67 -19.39 -30.52
CA THR A 513 -12.11 -19.19 -30.72
C THR A 513 -12.42 -17.69 -30.63
N VAL A 514 -12.98 -17.12 -31.68
CA VAL A 514 -13.38 -15.72 -31.75
C VAL A 514 -14.78 -15.60 -32.34
N GLU A 515 -15.58 -14.66 -31.87
CA GLU A 515 -16.92 -14.44 -32.44
C GLU A 515 -16.83 -13.74 -33.79
N THR A 516 -16.31 -12.51 -33.78
CA THR A 516 -16.16 -11.65 -34.95
C THR A 516 -14.82 -10.93 -34.91
N ILE A 517 -14.18 -10.72 -36.05
CA ILE A 517 -13.02 -9.79 -36.18
C ILE A 517 -13.35 -8.75 -37.25
N ASN A 518 -13.43 -7.48 -36.84
CA ASN A 518 -13.65 -6.33 -37.70
C ASN A 518 -12.49 -5.33 -37.59
N THR A 519 -11.65 -5.26 -38.61
CA THR A 519 -10.52 -4.32 -38.65
C THR A 519 -10.76 -3.12 -39.57
N ARG A 520 -11.99 -2.93 -40.09
CA ARG A 520 -12.31 -1.87 -41.04
C ARG A 520 -12.56 -0.52 -40.35
N PRO A 521 -11.81 0.54 -40.67
CA PRO A 521 -12.25 1.91 -40.42
C PRO A 521 -13.35 2.30 -41.44
N ALA A 522 -14.22 3.24 -41.07
CA ALA A 522 -15.15 3.82 -42.03
C ALA A 522 -14.37 4.54 -43.16
N GLY A 523 -14.38 3.96 -44.37
CA GLY A 523 -13.82 4.58 -45.58
C GLY A 523 -12.31 4.42 -45.83
N GLN A 524 -11.62 3.51 -45.14
CA GLN A 524 -10.18 3.22 -45.33
C GLN A 524 -9.87 1.72 -45.42
N GLY A 525 -8.64 1.36 -45.78
CA GLY A 525 -8.13 -0.02 -45.73
C GLY A 525 -8.15 -0.61 -44.32
N GLY A 526 -8.58 -1.87 -44.19
CA GLY A 526 -8.59 -2.58 -42.90
C GLY A 526 -7.20 -2.95 -42.38
N GLY A 527 -7.09 -3.22 -41.09
CA GLY A 527 -5.88 -3.79 -40.47
C GLY A 527 -5.67 -5.26 -40.82
N SER A 528 -4.43 -5.75 -40.71
CA SER A 528 -4.09 -7.16 -40.96
C SER A 528 -4.53 -8.07 -39.82
N VAL A 529 -4.95 -9.30 -40.13
CA VAL A 529 -5.33 -10.31 -39.13
C VAL A 529 -4.42 -11.53 -39.24
N ALA A 530 -3.75 -11.88 -38.15
CA ALA A 530 -2.88 -13.05 -38.05
C ALA A 530 -3.33 -13.96 -36.91
N LEU A 531 -3.76 -15.18 -37.26
CA LEU A 531 -4.18 -16.22 -36.30
C LEU A 531 -3.24 -17.41 -36.43
N THR A 532 -2.51 -17.73 -35.37
CA THR A 532 -1.49 -18.81 -35.37
C THR A 532 -1.79 -19.80 -34.26
N THR A 533 -1.96 -21.08 -34.60
CA THR A 533 -2.08 -22.16 -33.62
C THR A 533 -1.76 -23.54 -34.18
N ASP A 534 -1.29 -24.46 -33.33
CA ASP A 534 -1.29 -25.90 -33.65
C ASP A 534 -2.67 -26.54 -33.45
N GLY A 535 -3.55 -25.92 -32.66
CA GLY A 535 -4.94 -26.33 -32.44
C GLY A 535 -5.89 -25.92 -33.57
N LEU A 536 -7.18 -25.80 -33.25
CA LEU A 536 -8.22 -25.33 -34.17
C LEU A 536 -8.32 -23.80 -34.16
N VAL A 537 -8.56 -23.20 -35.32
CA VAL A 537 -9.13 -21.84 -35.40
C VAL A 537 -10.62 -21.95 -35.68
N ARG A 538 -11.46 -21.39 -34.80
CA ARG A 538 -12.92 -21.30 -34.97
C ARG A 538 -13.37 -19.85 -34.91
N VAL A 539 -14.12 -19.44 -35.95
CA VAL A 539 -14.81 -18.16 -35.96
C VAL A 539 -16.30 -18.38 -36.09
N THR A 540 -17.06 -17.89 -35.12
CA THR A 540 -18.46 -18.27 -34.93
C THR A 540 -19.45 -17.34 -35.63
N ASP A 541 -19.05 -16.13 -36.01
CA ASP A 541 -19.87 -15.23 -36.82
C ASP A 541 -19.08 -14.57 -37.97
N THR A 542 -18.68 -13.31 -37.87
CA THR A 542 -18.25 -12.52 -39.04
C THR A 542 -16.75 -12.22 -39.08
N PHE A 543 -16.15 -12.28 -40.26
CA PHE A 543 -14.81 -11.75 -40.54
C PHE A 543 -14.91 -10.59 -41.52
N ASP A 544 -14.51 -9.38 -41.09
CA ASP A 544 -14.60 -8.20 -41.95
C ASP A 544 -13.31 -7.34 -41.94
N PHE A 545 -12.50 -7.43 -43.00
CA PHE A 545 -11.16 -6.80 -43.06
C PHE A 545 -10.77 -6.14 -44.39
N THR A 546 -11.60 -6.20 -45.45
CA THR A 546 -11.21 -5.70 -46.80
C THR A 546 -11.82 -4.35 -47.18
N TYR A 547 -11.10 -3.48 -47.87
CA TYR A 547 -11.71 -2.34 -48.55
C TYR A 547 -12.31 -2.81 -49.89
N GLN A 548 -13.61 -2.60 -50.14
CA GLN A 548 -14.15 -2.60 -51.50
C GLN A 548 -14.13 -1.16 -52.01
N ASP A 549 -13.10 -0.79 -52.76
CA ASP A 549 -13.18 0.41 -53.59
C ASP A 549 -13.96 0.05 -54.87
N PRO A 550 -15.00 0.81 -55.28
CA PRO A 550 -15.48 0.78 -56.65
C PRO A 550 -14.47 1.37 -57.67
N PHE A 551 -13.33 1.93 -57.25
CA PHE A 551 -12.30 2.50 -58.12
C PHE A 551 -10.89 1.92 -57.91
N PRO A 552 -10.08 1.71 -58.97
CA PRO A 552 -8.78 1.06 -58.85
C PRO A 552 -7.67 2.07 -58.50
N ALA A 553 -7.56 2.53 -57.24
CA ALA A 553 -6.46 3.44 -56.90
C ALA A 553 -6.04 3.53 -55.41
N PHE A 554 -6.07 2.45 -54.60
CA PHE A 554 -5.27 2.42 -53.36
C PHE A 554 -4.72 1.01 -53.06
N THR A 555 -3.39 0.86 -53.09
CA THR A 555 -2.66 -0.38 -52.76
C THR A 555 -2.21 -0.36 -51.30
N THR A 556 -3.12 -0.68 -50.38
CA THR A 556 -2.75 -1.25 -49.07
C THR A 556 -3.51 -2.55 -48.90
N SER A 557 -2.90 -3.64 -49.35
CA SER A 557 -3.49 -4.98 -49.18
C SER A 557 -3.38 -5.39 -47.71
N ALA A 558 -4.46 -5.24 -46.95
CA ALA A 558 -4.61 -5.98 -45.71
C ALA A 558 -4.44 -7.48 -46.03
N THR A 559 -3.51 -8.16 -45.38
CA THR A 559 -3.31 -9.61 -45.55
C THR A 559 -3.86 -10.33 -44.34
N SER A 560 -4.76 -11.28 -44.56
CA SER A 560 -5.20 -12.21 -43.53
C SER A 560 -4.42 -13.51 -43.66
N ILE A 561 -3.71 -13.90 -42.60
CA ILE A 561 -2.99 -15.17 -42.52
C ILE A 561 -3.63 -15.99 -41.40
N LEU A 562 -4.28 -17.08 -41.77
CA LEU A 562 -4.75 -18.10 -40.83
C LEU A 562 -3.80 -19.30 -40.93
N THR A 563 -3.05 -19.55 -39.87
CA THR A 563 -2.14 -20.70 -39.75
C THR A 563 -2.65 -21.60 -38.63
N SER A 564 -3.03 -22.82 -38.99
CA SER A 564 -3.55 -23.84 -38.08
C SER A 564 -2.93 -25.20 -38.39
N SER A 565 -2.58 -26.03 -37.39
CA SER A 565 -2.25 -27.44 -37.65
C SER A 565 -3.45 -28.37 -37.47
N GLY A 566 -4.43 -27.97 -36.65
CA GLY A 566 -5.65 -28.72 -36.32
C GLY A 566 -6.85 -28.46 -37.24
N GLY A 567 -6.72 -27.55 -38.21
CA GLY A 567 -7.77 -27.13 -39.15
C GLY A 567 -8.37 -25.75 -38.87
N VAL A 568 -9.07 -25.20 -39.86
CA VAL A 568 -9.78 -23.91 -39.77
C VAL A 568 -11.27 -24.17 -39.99
N GLY A 569 -12.10 -23.89 -38.98
CA GLY A 569 -13.55 -23.97 -39.05
C GLY A 569 -14.18 -22.60 -39.26
N LEU A 570 -14.85 -22.42 -40.39
CA LEU A 570 -15.70 -21.26 -40.68
C LEU A 570 -17.14 -21.76 -40.72
N ASP A 571 -17.98 -21.36 -39.77
CA ASP A 571 -19.35 -21.88 -39.60
C ASP A 571 -20.32 -21.28 -40.65
N GLY A 572 -20.06 -21.53 -41.94
CA GLY A 572 -20.94 -21.20 -43.07
C GLY A 572 -20.95 -19.74 -43.51
N LYS A 573 -19.82 -19.02 -43.47
CA LYS A 573 -19.76 -17.56 -43.67
C LYS A 573 -18.76 -17.08 -44.73
N THR A 574 -19.04 -15.89 -45.27
CA THR A 574 -18.31 -15.23 -46.36
C THR A 574 -16.96 -14.68 -45.88
N LEU A 575 -15.87 -15.05 -46.55
CA LEU A 575 -14.57 -14.39 -46.39
C LEU A 575 -14.43 -13.29 -47.45
N PRO A 576 -14.31 -12.00 -47.09
CA PRO A 576 -14.07 -10.95 -48.07
C PRO A 576 -12.56 -10.73 -48.27
N GLY A 577 -12.04 -10.99 -49.49
CA GLY A 577 -10.65 -10.67 -49.88
C GLY A 577 -9.73 -11.87 -50.10
N SER A 578 -8.42 -11.61 -50.19
CA SER A 578 -7.38 -12.64 -50.31
C SER A 578 -7.04 -13.19 -48.93
N VAL A 579 -7.51 -14.41 -48.62
CA VAL A 579 -7.16 -15.10 -47.37
C VAL A 579 -6.10 -16.13 -47.67
N ARG A 580 -4.99 -16.08 -46.92
CA ARG A 580 -3.99 -17.15 -46.92
C ARG A 580 -4.28 -18.08 -45.74
N ILE A 581 -4.80 -19.26 -46.03
CA ILE A 581 -5.01 -20.31 -45.04
C ILE A 581 -3.89 -21.33 -45.18
N ARG A 582 -3.04 -21.48 -44.17
CA ARG A 582 -2.09 -22.57 -44.06
C ARG A 582 -2.59 -23.55 -43.02
N SER A 583 -2.99 -24.73 -43.49
CA SER A 583 -3.37 -25.86 -42.63
C SER A 583 -2.28 -26.93 -42.72
N GLY A 584 -1.48 -27.12 -41.67
CA GLY A 584 -0.33 -28.04 -41.70
C GLY A 584 0.71 -27.69 -42.79
N ALA A 585 1.13 -28.66 -43.60
CA ALA A 585 2.09 -28.47 -44.71
C ALA A 585 1.47 -27.91 -46.01
N THR A 586 0.17 -27.59 -45.99
CA THR A 586 -0.58 -27.15 -47.16
C THR A 586 -0.92 -25.66 -47.07
N GLU A 587 -0.48 -24.89 -48.07
CA GLU A 587 -0.83 -23.48 -48.26
C GLU A 587 -1.97 -23.35 -49.27
N PHE A 588 -3.10 -22.81 -48.83
CA PHE A 588 -4.23 -22.42 -49.66
C PHE A 588 -4.23 -20.90 -49.79
N VAL A 589 -4.08 -20.40 -51.01
CA VAL A 589 -4.28 -18.99 -51.35
C VAL A 589 -5.54 -18.91 -52.18
N GLU A 590 -6.66 -18.53 -51.56
CA GLU A 590 -7.88 -18.22 -52.29
C GLU A 590 -7.97 -16.71 -52.51
N ASN A 591 -7.91 -16.29 -53.78
CA ASN A 591 -8.25 -14.95 -54.20
C ASN A 591 -9.74 -14.91 -54.53
N TYR A 592 -10.57 -14.41 -53.61
CA TYR A 592 -11.97 -14.13 -53.91
C TYR A 592 -12.05 -12.92 -54.86
N GLN A 593 -12.30 -13.16 -56.15
CA GLN A 593 -12.97 -12.18 -57.02
C GLN A 593 -14.47 -12.49 -56.97
N THR A 594 -15.26 -11.57 -56.39
CA THR A 594 -16.70 -11.78 -56.22
C THR A 594 -17.42 -11.82 -57.57
N ASN A 595 -17.93 -13.00 -57.94
CA ASN A 595 -19.04 -13.14 -58.89
C ASN A 595 -20.34 -13.33 -58.06
N PRO A 596 -21.47 -12.63 -58.32
CA PRO A 596 -22.61 -12.53 -57.39
C PRO A 596 -23.46 -13.81 -57.20
N LEU A 597 -22.95 -14.98 -57.55
CA LEU A 597 -23.67 -16.26 -57.47
C LEU A 597 -22.81 -17.27 -56.71
N ALA A 598 -22.76 -17.16 -55.37
CA ALA A 598 -22.01 -18.09 -54.54
C ALA A 598 -22.90 -19.24 -54.05
N GLU A 599 -22.67 -20.44 -54.59
CA GLU A 599 -23.12 -21.70 -53.99
C GLU A 599 -22.44 -21.93 -52.64
N THR A 600 -23.20 -22.41 -51.66
CA THR A 600 -22.66 -22.92 -50.39
C THR A 600 -21.93 -24.23 -50.66
N ARG A 601 -20.60 -24.27 -50.49
CA ARG A 601 -19.83 -25.53 -50.55
C ARG A 601 -19.40 -25.94 -49.14
N GLN A 602 -19.82 -27.13 -48.73
CA GLN A 602 -19.29 -27.81 -47.55
C GLN A 602 -18.19 -28.76 -48.01
N TRP A 603 -17.00 -28.62 -47.44
CA TRP A 603 -15.87 -29.47 -47.78
C TRP A 603 -15.87 -30.72 -46.90
N GLN A 604 -15.88 -31.91 -47.51
CA GLN A 604 -15.70 -33.19 -46.82
C GLN A 604 -14.35 -33.82 -47.19
N ARG A 605 -13.70 -34.43 -46.21
CA ARG A 605 -12.45 -35.16 -46.45
C ARG A 605 -12.74 -36.36 -47.35
N ARG A 606 -12.13 -36.39 -48.54
CA ARG A 606 -12.18 -37.56 -49.39
C ARG A 606 -11.54 -38.75 -48.68
N THR A 607 -12.32 -39.80 -48.45
CA THR A 607 -11.87 -41.01 -47.77
C THR A 607 -10.91 -41.86 -48.62
N ASP A 608 -10.82 -41.57 -49.91
CA ASP A 608 -10.08 -42.34 -50.91
C ASP A 608 -8.73 -41.71 -51.31
N SER A 609 -8.33 -40.56 -50.76
CA SER A 609 -7.02 -39.95 -51.04
C SER A 609 -6.51 -39.09 -49.87
N PRO A 610 -5.42 -39.50 -49.18
CA PRO A 610 -4.82 -38.70 -48.12
C PRO A 610 -4.26 -37.39 -48.69
N GLY A 611 -4.86 -36.26 -48.32
CA GLY A 611 -4.37 -34.91 -48.67
C GLY A 611 -5.22 -34.12 -49.66
N GLN A 612 -6.36 -34.64 -50.12
CA GLN A 612 -7.31 -33.87 -50.95
C GLN A 612 -8.67 -33.74 -50.27
N TRP A 613 -9.27 -32.54 -50.41
CA TRP A 613 -10.57 -32.16 -49.87
C TRP A 613 -11.48 -31.77 -51.05
N GLU A 614 -12.78 -32.08 -50.98
CA GLU A 614 -13.78 -31.80 -52.02
C GLU A 614 -15.04 -31.14 -51.45
#